data_AF-A0A537CKT0-F1
#
_entry.id   AF-A0A537CKT0-F1
#
_cell.length_a   1.000
_cell.length_b   1.000
_cell.length_c   1.000
_cell.angle_alpha   90.00
_cell.angle_beta   90.00
_cell.angle_gamma   90.00
#
_symmetry.space_group_name_H-M   'P 1'
#
loop_
_entity.id
_entity.type
_entity.pdbx_description
1 polymer ?
#
loop_
_entity_poly.entity_id
_entity_poly.type
_entity_poly.pdbx_seq_one_letter_code
_entity_poly.pdbx_strand_id
1 'polypeptide(L)'
;VVSRMCDVVMIRTFEQGILERFARHSRVPVINGLTNEYHPCQILADVYTYIDHRGPIRGATVAWIGDSNNVCNTWLQAAALFDFKLNIS
;
A
#
# COMPACT_ATOMS: atom_id res chain seq x y z
N VAL A 1 -12.57 19.86 -9.54
CA VAL A 1 -13.37 20.68 -8.61
C VAL A 1 -12.97 20.39 -7.18
N VAL A 2 -13.06 19.13 -6.74
CA VAL A 2 -12.65 18.67 -5.40
C VAL A 2 -11.28 19.22 -4.95
N SER A 3 -10.25 19.14 -5.79
CA SER A 3 -8.89 19.65 -5.50
C SER A 3 -8.75 21.18 -5.34
N ARG A 4 -9.84 21.96 -5.44
CA ARG A 4 -9.86 23.39 -5.09
C ARG A 4 -10.61 23.66 -3.78
N MET A 5 -11.18 22.62 -3.18
CA MET A 5 -12.05 22.68 -1.99
C MET A 5 -11.44 21.96 -0.79
N CYS A 6 -10.40 21.14 -1.00
CA CYS A 6 -9.72 20.40 0.05
C CYS A 6 -8.20 20.35 -0.21
N ASP A 7 -7.43 20.13 0.84
CA ASP A 7 -5.96 20.10 0.82
C ASP A 7 -5.37 18.71 0.55
N VAL A 8 -6.18 17.66 0.65
CA VAL A 8 -5.81 16.25 0.40
C VAL A 8 -7.05 15.45 0.01
N VAL A 9 -6.88 14.37 -0.75
CA VAL A 9 -7.95 13.42 -1.08
C VAL A 9 -7.50 12.00 -0.78
N MET A 10 -8.31 11.22 -0.07
CA MET A 10 -8.17 9.76 0.01
C MET A 10 -9.24 9.13 -0.86
N ILE A 11 -8.86 8.13 -1.66
CA ILE A 11 -9.80 7.43 -2.55
C ILE A 11 -9.67 5.92 -2.33
N ARG A 12 -10.80 5.29 -2.09
CA ARG A 12 -10.99 3.85 -2.26
C ARG A 12 -11.76 3.61 -3.54
N THR A 13 -11.24 2.77 -4.42
CA THR A 13 -11.86 2.48 -5.73
C THR A 13 -11.50 1.07 -6.20
N PHE A 14 -11.92 0.72 -7.41
CA PHE A 14 -11.59 -0.56 -8.02
C PHE A 14 -10.21 -0.50 -8.68
N GLU A 15 -10.13 -0.12 -9.95
CA GLU A 15 -8.90 -0.13 -10.73
C GLU A 15 -7.92 0.97 -10.32
N GLN A 16 -6.65 0.60 -10.14
CA GLN A 16 -5.54 1.52 -9.93
C GLN A 16 -5.46 2.61 -11.02
N GLY A 17 -5.77 2.28 -12.27
CA GLY A 17 -5.76 3.22 -13.38
C GLY A 17 -6.77 4.38 -13.23
N ILE A 18 -7.87 4.18 -12.50
CA ILE A 18 -8.82 5.25 -12.16
C ILE A 18 -8.19 6.20 -11.15
N LEU A 19 -7.58 5.65 -10.09
CA LEU A 19 -6.94 6.44 -9.05
C LEU A 19 -5.78 7.27 -9.59
N GLU A 20 -4.92 6.69 -10.42
CA GLU A 20 -3.81 7.39 -11.06
C GLU A 20 -4.29 8.50 -12.00
N ARG A 21 -5.37 8.24 -12.76
CA ARG A 21 -5.97 9.26 -13.63
C ARG A 21 -6.53 10.41 -12.81
N PHE A 22 -7.17 10.14 -11.68
CA PHE A 22 -7.62 11.18 -10.77
C PHE A 22 -6.42 11.98 -10.21
N ALA A 23 -5.38 11.29 -9.73
CA ALA A 23 -4.18 11.92 -9.19
C ALA A 23 -3.49 12.84 -10.21
N ARG A 24 -3.38 12.43 -11.48
CA ARG A 24 -2.82 13.25 -12.57
C ARG A 24 -3.56 14.57 -12.82
N HIS A 25 -4.85 14.64 -12.46
CA HIS A 25 -5.66 15.86 -12.60
C HIS A 25 -5.94 16.56 -11.27
N SER A 26 -5.40 16.05 -10.16
CA SER A 26 -5.52 16.66 -8.85
C SER A 26 -4.44 17.73 -8.65
N ARG A 27 -4.81 18.82 -7.97
CA ARG A 27 -3.86 19.86 -7.52
C ARG A 27 -3.32 19.58 -6.12
N VAL A 28 -3.90 18.60 -5.42
CA VAL A 28 -3.56 18.21 -4.06
C VAL A 28 -3.21 16.73 -4.00
N PRO A 29 -2.44 16.29 -2.98
CA PRO A 29 -2.05 14.90 -2.84
C PRO A 29 -3.25 13.94 -2.83
N VAL A 30 -3.06 12.77 -3.43
CA VAL A 30 -4.07 11.71 -3.49
C VAL A 30 -3.50 10.45 -2.85
N ILE A 31 -4.21 9.94 -1.85
CA ILE A 31 -3.84 8.75 -1.10
C ILE A 31 -4.71 7.58 -1.57
N ASN A 32 -4.07 6.46 -1.93
CA ASN A 32 -4.78 5.21 -2.20
C ASN A 32 -5.23 4.56 -0.90
N GLY A 33 -6.55 4.63 -0.63
CA GLY A 33 -7.18 3.95 0.48
C GLY A 33 -7.26 2.43 0.28
N LEU A 34 -7.58 2.00 -0.95
CA LEU A 34 -7.57 0.60 -1.42
C LEU A 34 -7.95 0.57 -2.92
N THR A 35 -7.25 -0.24 -3.71
CA THR A 35 -7.59 -0.65 -5.09
C THR A 35 -7.58 -2.18 -5.22
N ASN A 36 -8.04 -2.72 -6.36
CA ASN A 36 -7.97 -4.16 -6.65
C ASN A 36 -6.52 -4.65 -6.75
N GLU A 37 -5.59 -3.76 -7.09
CA GLU A 37 -4.18 -4.06 -7.31
C GLU A 37 -3.33 -3.81 -6.07
N TYR A 38 -3.64 -2.79 -5.25
CA TYR A 38 -2.78 -2.38 -4.13
C TYR A 38 -3.54 -1.91 -2.89
N HIS A 39 -2.95 -2.14 -1.72
CA HIS A 39 -3.43 -1.67 -0.43
C HIS A 39 -2.28 -1.12 0.44
N PRO A 40 -1.65 0.00 0.04
CA PRO A 40 -0.42 0.52 0.67
C PRO A 40 -0.59 0.89 2.13
N CYS A 41 -1.73 1.47 2.51
CA CYS A 41 -1.97 1.88 3.90
C CYS A 41 -2.02 0.70 4.87
N GLN A 42 -2.55 -0.46 4.45
CA GLN A 42 -2.56 -1.67 5.28
C GLN A 42 -1.13 -2.16 5.52
N ILE A 43 -0.32 -2.28 4.47
CA ILE A 43 1.05 -2.79 4.61
C ILE A 43 1.94 -1.83 5.41
N LEU A 44 1.73 -0.52 5.29
CA LEU A 44 2.41 0.43 6.15
C LEU A 44 2.07 0.19 7.63
N ALA A 45 0.80 -0.07 7.95
CA ALA A 45 0.38 -0.40 9.31
C ALA A 45 0.94 -1.75 9.79
N ASP A 46 0.99 -2.76 8.91
CA ASP A 46 1.53 -4.08 9.23
C ASP A 46 3.04 -4.01 9.54
N VAL A 47 3.81 -3.29 8.71
CA VAL A 47 5.24 -3.07 8.93
C VAL A 47 5.48 -2.28 10.22
N TYR A 48 4.70 -1.24 10.47
CA TYR A 48 4.77 -0.48 11.73
C TYR A 48 4.50 -1.38 12.94
N THR A 49 3.46 -2.22 12.86
CA THR A 49 3.09 -3.17 13.91
C THR A 49 4.20 -4.18 14.17
N TYR A 50 4.84 -4.69 13.12
CA TYR A 50 6.01 -5.56 13.27
C TYR A 50 7.15 -4.84 13.98
N ILE A 51 7.44 -3.60 13.58
CA ILE A 51 8.52 -2.79 14.17
C ILE A 51 8.28 -2.56 15.67
N ASP A 52 7.05 -2.25 16.07
CA ASP A 52 6.68 -2.02 17.46
C ASP A 52 6.86 -3.28 18.33
N HIS A 53 6.54 -4.46 17.79
CA HIS A 53 6.58 -5.71 18.56
C HIS A 53 7.87 -6.53 18.43
N ARG A 54 8.66 -6.31 17.37
CA ARG A 54 9.79 -7.17 16.99
C ARG A 54 11.06 -6.40 16.61
N GLY A 55 11.00 -5.06 16.54
CA GLY A 55 12.10 -4.24 16.06
C GLY A 55 12.20 -4.22 14.52
N PRO A 56 13.33 -3.74 13.97
CA PRO A 56 13.45 -3.53 12.52
C PRO A 56 13.08 -4.76 11.68
N ILE A 57 12.22 -4.57 10.67
CA ILE A 57 11.79 -5.68 9.78
C ILE A 57 12.90 -6.12 8.81
N ARG A 58 13.94 -5.32 8.63
CA ARG A 58 15.06 -5.60 7.72
C ARG A 58 15.70 -6.96 8.03
N GLY A 59 15.84 -7.81 7.01
CA GLY A 59 16.37 -9.17 7.12
C GLY A 59 15.39 -10.19 7.72
N ALA A 60 14.19 -9.78 8.14
CA ALA A 60 13.16 -10.71 8.59
C ALA A 60 12.63 -11.55 7.43
N THR A 61 11.90 -12.62 7.76
CA THR A 61 11.14 -13.41 6.78
C THR A 61 9.64 -13.29 7.09
N VAL A 62 8.89 -12.79 6.12
CA VAL A 62 7.42 -12.72 6.14
C VAL A 62 6.89 -13.86 5.27
N ALA A 63 5.83 -14.53 5.74
CA ALA A 63 5.13 -15.56 4.98
C ALA A 63 3.73 -15.09 4.63
N TRP A 64 3.38 -15.13 3.34
CA TRP A 64 2.04 -14.94 2.83
C TRP A 64 1.47 -16.30 2.39
N ILE A 65 0.28 -16.62 2.86
CA ILE A 65 -0.41 -17.88 2.54
C ILE A 65 -1.81 -17.53 2.04
N GLY A 66 -2.11 -17.94 0.80
CA GLY A 66 -3.41 -17.71 0.17
C GLY A 66 -3.33 -16.81 -1.06
N ASP A 67 -4.46 -16.21 -1.41
CA ASP A 67 -4.65 -15.61 -2.73
C ASP A 67 -3.67 -14.46 -3.04
N SER A 68 -3.26 -14.41 -4.31
CA SER A 68 -2.52 -13.27 -4.88
C SER A 68 -3.46 -12.08 -5.09
N ASN A 69 -3.69 -11.31 -4.02
CA ASN A 69 -4.56 -10.13 -4.01
C ASN A 69 -3.78 -8.81 -3.87
N ASN A 70 -4.50 -7.70 -3.70
CA ASN A 70 -3.93 -6.38 -3.49
C ASN A 70 -2.95 -6.27 -2.31
N VAL A 71 -3.25 -6.95 -1.20
CA VAL A 71 -2.40 -6.98 -0.01
C VAL A 71 -1.11 -7.75 -0.31
N CYS A 72 -1.20 -8.93 -0.96
CA CYS A 72 -0.04 -9.71 -1.41
C CYS A 72 0.88 -8.91 -2.35
N ASN A 73 0.29 -8.26 -3.36
CA ASN A 73 1.02 -7.40 -4.30
C ASN A 73 1.76 -6.26 -3.59
N THR A 74 1.15 -5.69 -2.55
CA THR A 74 1.74 -4.60 -1.79
C THR A 74 2.84 -5.11 -0.84
N TRP A 75 2.69 -6.31 -0.28
CA TRP A 75 3.75 -6.99 0.47
C TRP A 75 5.00 -7.23 -0.38
N LEU A 76 4.85 -7.59 -1.65
CA LEU A 76 5.96 -7.74 -2.59
C LEU A 76 6.74 -6.42 -2.76
N GLN A 77 6.05 -5.30 -2.88
CA GLN A 77 6.69 -3.98 -2.94
C GLN A 77 7.40 -3.63 -1.63
N ALA A 78 6.76 -3.90 -0.49
CA ALA A 78 7.34 -3.64 0.82
C ALA A 78 8.60 -4.48 1.07
N ALA A 79 8.62 -5.75 0.65
CA ALA A 79 9.79 -6.62 0.78
C ALA A 79 11.01 -6.04 0.07
N ALA A 80 10.82 -5.49 -1.14
CA ALA A 80 11.87 -4.82 -1.89
C ALA A 80 12.31 -3.49 -1.25
N LEU A 81 11.37 -2.69 -0.73
CA LEU A 81 11.66 -1.38 -0.15
C LEU A 81 12.34 -1.45 1.24
N PHE A 82 11.93 -2.41 2.07
CA PHE A 82 12.38 -2.54 3.46
C PHE A 82 13.43 -3.66 3.66
N ASP A 83 13.89 -4.28 2.58
CA ASP A 83 14.98 -5.26 2.57
C ASP A 83 14.71 -6.46 3.49
N PHE A 84 13.55 -7.11 3.30
CA PHE A 84 13.18 -8.36 3.99
C PHE A 84 12.74 -9.44 2.99
N LYS A 85 12.75 -10.70 3.42
CA LYS A 85 12.36 -11.84 2.60
C LYS A 85 10.85 -12.07 2.69
N LEU A 86 10.19 -12.18 1.54
CA LEU A 86 8.78 -12.61 1.46
C LEU A 86 8.70 -14.00 0.83
N ASN A 87 8.12 -14.96 1.55
CA ASN A 87 7.74 -16.27 1.02
C ASN A 87 6.24 -16.27 0.71
N ILE A 88 5.87 -16.73 -0.48
CA ILE A 88 4.47 -16.82 -0.93
C ILE A 88 4.16 -18.29 -1.19
N SER A 89 3.03 -18.77 -0.65
CA SER A 89 2.52 -20.13 -0.84
C SER A 89 1.06 -20.15 -1.27
#